data_AF-A0A2H6N3G1-F1
#
_entry.id   AF-A0A2H6N3G1-F1
#
_cell.length_a   1.000
_cell.length_b   1.000
_cell.length_c   1.000
_cell.angle_alpha   90.00
_cell.angle_beta   90.00
_cell.angle_gamma   90.00
#
_symmetry.space_group_name_H-M   'P 1'
#
loop_
_entity.id
_entity.type
_entity.pdbx_description
1 polymer ?
#
loop_
_entity_poly.entity_id
_entity_poly.type
_entity_poly.pdbx_seq_one_letter_code
_entity_poly.pdbx_strand_id
1 'polypeptide(L)'
;MENDVEGDTSDDPMVSKPIQPFILPVTLWKKRTEQGIKVGALIDSGCTRCLVTKAVVDKIGLNLIKLKVPIKFEQVDGSILGGIPATHRTEYIKMVMGEH
;
A
#
# COMPACT_ATOMS: atom_id res chain seq x y z
N MET A 1 -57.77 -0.93 -15.58
CA MET A 1 -56.70 0.05 -15.82
C MET A 1 -55.48 -0.51 -15.14
N GLU A 2 -54.66 -1.17 -15.94
CA GLU A 2 -53.32 -1.63 -15.61
C GLU A 2 -52.45 -0.43 -15.20
N ASN A 3 -51.51 -0.68 -14.30
CA ASN A 3 -50.21 -0.01 -14.27
C ASN A 3 -49.28 -0.95 -13.50
N ASP A 4 -48.81 -1.95 -14.25
CA ASP A 4 -47.44 -2.45 -14.34
C ASP A 4 -46.58 -2.45 -13.07
N VAL A 5 -46.43 -3.68 -12.59
CA VAL A 5 -45.27 -4.22 -11.89
C VAL A 5 -44.04 -4.08 -12.80
N GLU A 6 -42.97 -3.47 -12.29
CA GLU A 6 -41.55 -3.88 -12.44
C GLU A 6 -40.66 -2.73 -11.94
N GLY A 7 -40.46 -2.70 -10.62
CA GLY A 7 -39.36 -1.95 -10.03
C GLY A 7 -38.09 -2.76 -10.22
N ASP A 8 -37.45 -2.50 -11.36
CA ASP A 8 -36.07 -2.82 -11.73
C ASP A 8 -35.23 -3.27 -10.53
N THR A 9 -35.06 -4.58 -10.37
CA THR A 9 -34.04 -5.14 -9.50
C THR A 9 -32.71 -4.81 -10.16
N SER A 10 -32.22 -3.59 -9.90
CA SER A 10 -30.83 -3.27 -10.12
C SER A 10 -30.05 -4.29 -9.33
N ASP A 11 -29.47 -5.26 -10.06
CA ASP A 11 -28.35 -6.06 -9.61
C ASP A 11 -27.26 -5.05 -9.24
N ASP A 12 -27.34 -4.53 -8.01
CA ASP A 12 -26.22 -3.92 -7.35
C ASP A 12 -25.12 -4.97 -7.49
N PRO A 13 -23.99 -4.69 -8.18
CA PRO A 13 -22.94 -5.67 -8.36
C PRO A 13 -22.26 -5.84 -7.01
N MET A 14 -22.95 -6.51 -6.10
CA MET A 14 -22.49 -6.98 -4.83
C MET A 14 -21.31 -7.85 -5.17
N VAL A 15 -20.14 -7.27 -4.91
CA VAL A 15 -18.83 -7.86 -5.08
C VAL A 15 -18.84 -9.16 -4.27
N SER A 16 -19.19 -10.27 -4.94
CA SER A 16 -19.52 -11.54 -4.30
C SER A 16 -18.30 -12.29 -3.77
N LYS A 17 -17.10 -11.70 -3.95
CA LYS A 17 -15.81 -12.25 -3.53
C LYS A 17 -14.93 -11.11 -3.02
N PRO A 18 -14.20 -11.29 -1.91
CA PRO A 18 -13.21 -10.30 -1.47
C PRO A 18 -12.31 -9.94 -2.64
N ILE A 19 -12.27 -8.64 -3.01
CA ILE A 19 -11.35 -8.16 -4.04
C ILE A 19 -9.96 -8.44 -3.53
N GLN A 20 -9.25 -9.37 -4.21
CA GLN A 20 -7.85 -9.58 -3.91
C GLN A 20 -7.13 -8.26 -4.17
N PRO A 21 -6.32 -7.79 -3.21
CA PRO A 21 -5.56 -6.58 -3.42
C PRO A 21 -4.69 -6.73 -4.67
N PHE A 22 -4.70 -5.73 -5.55
CA PHE A 22 -3.89 -5.74 -6.75
C PHE A 22 -2.42 -5.50 -6.36
N ILE A 23 -1.62 -6.57 -6.39
CA ILE A 23 -0.19 -6.54 -6.03
C ILE A 23 0.64 -6.38 -7.30
N LEU A 24 1.37 -5.27 -7.40
CA LEU A 24 2.32 -5.05 -8.48
C LEU A 24 3.73 -5.49 -8.08
N PRO A 25 4.45 -6.23 -8.94
CA PRO A 25 5.86 -6.50 -8.70
C PRO A 25 6.65 -5.19 -8.81
N VAL A 26 7.50 -4.91 -7.83
CA VAL A 26 8.43 -3.77 -7.86
C VAL A 26 9.82 -4.21 -7.46
N THR A 27 10.83 -3.56 -8.03
CA THR A 27 12.23 -3.71 -7.62
C THR A 27 12.69 -2.47 -6.86
N LEU A 28 13.13 -2.67 -5.62
CA LEU A 28 13.69 -1.63 -4.76
C LEU A 28 15.21 -1.70 -4.81
N TRP A 29 15.87 -0.58 -5.11
CA TRP A 29 17.32 -0.49 -5.28
C TRP A 29 17.95 0.42 -4.24
N LYS A 30 18.92 -0.13 -3.50
CA LYS A 30 19.79 0.68 -2.64
C LYS A 30 20.88 1.31 -3.50
N LYS A 31 20.84 2.64 -3.63
CA LYS A 31 21.73 3.41 -4.52
C LYS A 31 23.22 3.10 -4.35
N ARG A 32 23.66 2.74 -3.15
CA ARG A 32 25.07 2.55 -2.82
C ARG A 32 25.66 1.19 -3.20
N THR A 33 24.83 0.16 -3.36
CA THR A 33 25.31 -1.23 -3.44
C THR A 33 24.92 -1.94 -4.73
N GLU A 34 24.20 -1.27 -5.64
CA GLU A 34 23.59 -1.87 -6.85
C GLU A 34 22.76 -3.13 -6.55
N GLN A 35 22.35 -3.33 -5.30
CA GLN A 35 21.58 -4.48 -4.89
C GLN A 35 20.09 -4.13 -4.94
N GLY A 36 19.37 -4.84 -5.82
CA GLY A 36 17.93 -4.75 -5.97
C GLY A 36 17.22 -5.93 -5.29
N ILE A 37 16.08 -5.67 -4.66
CA ILE A 37 15.17 -6.74 -4.21
C ILE A 37 13.82 -6.62 -4.90
N LYS A 38 13.28 -7.76 -5.35
CA LYS A 38 11.92 -7.85 -5.87
C LYS A 38 10.94 -8.05 -4.72
N VAL A 39 9.89 -7.23 -4.67
CA VAL A 39 8.82 -7.31 -3.67
C VAL A 39 7.47 -7.05 -4.35
N GLY A 40 6.39 -7.52 -3.74
CA GLY A 40 5.03 -7.10 -4.12
C GLY A 40 4.69 -5.78 -3.43
N ALA A 41 4.04 -4.87 -4.16
CA ALA A 41 3.55 -3.60 -3.65
C ALA A 41 2.03 -3.48 -3.87
N LEU A 42 1.35 -2.97 -2.84
CA LEU A 42 -0.04 -2.51 -2.94
C LEU A 42 -0.04 -1.09 -3.48
N ILE A 43 -0.91 -0.81 -4.45
CA ILE A 43 -1.18 0.56 -4.88
C ILE A 43 -2.24 1.16 -3.96
N ASP A 44 -1.86 2.20 -3.25
CA ASP A 44 -2.73 2.98 -2.38
C ASP A 44 -2.72 4.43 -2.86
N SER A 45 -3.77 4.83 -3.57
CA SER A 45 -3.93 6.19 -4.10
C SER A 45 -4.16 7.23 -3.00
N GLY A 46 -4.56 6.81 -1.80
CA GLY A 46 -4.67 7.68 -0.62
C GLY A 46 -3.32 7.94 0.05
N CYS A 47 -2.27 7.20 -0.32
CA CYS A 47 -0.97 7.31 0.31
C CYS A 47 -0.06 8.33 -0.39
N THR A 48 0.32 9.40 0.31
CA THR A 48 1.25 10.40 -0.22
C THR A 48 2.72 9.95 -0.21
N ARG A 49 3.03 8.84 0.50
CA ARG A 49 4.39 8.29 0.64
C ARG A 49 4.32 6.78 0.67
N CYS A 50 5.28 6.10 0.06
CA CYS A 50 5.34 4.65 0.13
C CYS A 50 5.62 4.18 1.57
N LEU A 51 4.80 3.23 2.04
CA LEU A 51 5.04 2.50 3.28
C LEU A 51 5.79 1.21 2.95
N VAL A 52 6.80 0.90 3.76
CA VAL A 52 7.63 -0.28 3.58
C VAL A 52 7.73 -1.01 4.91
N THR A 53 7.60 -2.33 4.87
CA THR A 53 7.70 -3.14 6.07
C THR A 53 9.14 -3.21 6.56
N LYS A 54 9.31 -3.38 7.87
CA LYS A 54 10.64 -3.56 8.47
C LYS A 54 11.42 -4.74 7.85
N ALA A 55 10.73 -5.84 7.53
CA ALA A 55 11.35 -6.99 6.89
C ALA A 55 12.00 -6.64 5.54
N VAL A 56 11.34 -5.79 4.72
CA VAL A 56 11.89 -5.32 3.44
C VAL A 56 13.09 -4.39 3.67
N VAL A 57 12.99 -3.47 4.64
CA VAL A 57 14.09 -2.58 5.05
C VAL A 57 15.33 -3.38 5.48
N ASP A 58 15.15 -4.40 6.31
CA ASP A 58 16.23 -5.23 6.82
C ASP A 58 16.86 -6.07 5.68
N LYS A 59 16.02 -6.63 4.79
CA LYS A 59 16.49 -7.47 3.67
C LYS A 59 17.39 -6.72 2.68
N ILE A 60 17.07 -5.46 2.38
CA ILE A 60 17.90 -4.61 1.50
C ILE A 60 18.98 -3.83 2.30
N GLY A 61 18.87 -3.81 3.63
CA GLY A 61 19.76 -3.10 4.53
C GLY A 61 19.71 -1.58 4.37
N LEU A 62 18.53 -0.94 4.33
CA LEU A 62 18.45 0.53 4.24
C LEU A 62 18.85 1.20 5.54
N ASN A 63 19.41 2.40 5.42
CA ASN A 63 19.57 3.28 6.56
C ASN A 63 18.21 3.84 6.99
N LEU A 64 17.97 3.84 8.30
CA LEU A 64 16.80 4.46 8.92
C LEU A 64 17.17 5.82 9.50
N ILE A 65 16.35 6.82 9.19
CA ILE A 65 16.47 8.19 9.69
C ILE A 65 15.32 8.40 10.67
N LYS A 66 15.65 8.67 11.93
CA LYS A 66 14.65 8.98 12.96
C LYS A 66 13.91 10.26 12.59
N LEU A 67 12.58 10.22 12.66
CA LEU A 67 11.73 11.38 12.43
C LEU A 67 11.78 12.29 13.66
N LYS A 68 11.75 13.61 13.42
CA LYS A 68 11.63 14.60 14.52
C LYS A 68 10.27 14.50 15.22
N VAL A 69 9.23 14.23 14.43
CA VAL A 69 7.85 14.03 14.90
C VAL A 69 7.36 12.72 14.29
N PRO A 70 6.93 11.73 15.12
CA PRO A 70 6.34 10.49 14.62
C PRO A 70 5.10 10.76 13.75
N ILE A 71 4.90 9.93 12.73
CA ILE A 71 3.74 10.02 11.83
C ILE A 71 2.73 8.95 12.22
N LYS A 72 1.49 9.35 12.48
CA LYS A 72 0.37 8.42 12.65
C LYS A 72 -0.26 8.16 11.29
N PHE A 73 -0.46 6.90 10.96
CA PHE A 73 -1.24 6.48 9.81
C PHE A 73 -2.58 6.00 10.35
N GLU A 74 -3.61 6.82 10.20
CA GLU A 74 -4.96 6.52 10.68
C GLU A 74 -5.79 6.00 9.51
N GLN A 75 -6.52 4.92 9.74
CA GLN A 75 -7.50 4.39 8.80
C GLN A 75 -8.79 5.21 8.88
N VAL A 76 -9.72 4.99 7.94
CA VAL A 76 -10.98 5.75 7.87
C VAL A 76 -11.82 5.62 9.14
N ASP A 77 -11.69 4.51 9.86
CA ASP A 77 -12.35 4.26 11.15
C ASP A 77 -11.62 4.86 12.36
N GLY A 78 -10.51 5.59 12.14
CA GLY A 78 -9.68 6.19 13.18
C GLY A 78 -8.67 5.24 13.84
N SER A 79 -8.66 3.96 13.48
CA SER A 79 -7.66 3.02 13.98
C SER A 79 -6.27 3.29 13.39
N ILE A 80 -5.20 2.98 14.15
CA ILE A 80 -3.83 3.20 13.68
C ILE A 80 -3.39 2.01 12.81
N LEU A 81 -3.05 2.28 11.56
CA LEU A 81 -2.46 1.31 10.64
C LEU A 81 -1.13 0.79 11.20
N GLY A 82 -1.07 -0.52 11.45
CA GLY A 82 0.09 -1.16 12.07
C GLY A 82 0.21 -0.98 13.59
N GLY A 83 -0.80 -0.39 14.24
CA GLY A 83 -0.93 -0.29 15.70
C GLY A 83 -0.01 0.72 16.39
N ILE A 84 1.03 1.23 15.72
CA ILE A 84 1.98 2.20 16.27
C ILE A 84 2.33 3.29 15.25
N PRO A 85 2.65 4.52 15.70
CA PRO A 85 3.16 5.56 14.81
C PRO A 85 4.50 5.18 14.17
N ALA A 86 4.70 5.58 12.92
CA ALA A 86 6.00 5.48 12.28
C ALA A 86 6.97 6.50 12.88
N THR A 87 8.10 5.99 13.38
CA THR A 87 9.13 6.80 14.05
C THR A 87 10.38 7.01 13.19
N HIS A 88 10.47 6.29 12.07
CA HIS A 88 11.62 6.31 11.17
C HIS A 88 11.15 6.39 9.72
N ARG A 89 11.96 7.02 8.88
CA ARG A 89 11.87 6.94 7.42
C ARG A 89 13.13 6.29 6.87
N THR A 90 13.03 5.66 5.71
CA THR A 90 14.21 5.21 4.98
C THR A 90 14.92 6.39 4.33
N GLU A 91 16.17 6.19 3.93
CA GLU A 91 16.79 7.01 2.88
C GLU A 91 16.01 6.91 1.56
N TYR A 92 16.25 7.85 0.63
CA TYR A 92 15.65 7.79 -0.71
C TYR A 92 16.26 6.68 -1.53
N ILE A 93 15.42 5.78 -2.02
CA ILE A 93 15.79 4.65 -2.86
C ILE A 93 15.16 4.77 -4.24
N LYS A 94 15.71 4.04 -5.22
CA LYS A 94 15.09 3.91 -6.54
C LYS A 94 14.10 2.76 -6.49
N MET A 95 12.88 2.99 -6.96
CA MET A 95 11.87 1.97 -7.20
C MET A 95 11.64 1.85 -8.70
N VAL A 96 11.54 0.62 -9.20
CA VAL A 96 11.21 0.32 -10.60
C VAL A 96 10.01 -0.62 -10.59
N MET A 97 8.95 -0.26 -11.30
CA MET A 97 7.81 -1.15 -11.51
C MET A 97 8.24 -2.32 -12.40
N GLY A 98 7.83 -3.54 -12.07
CA GLY A 98 8.05 -4.71 -12.92
C GLY A 98 7.14 -4.69 -14.15
N GLU A 99 7.41 -5.63 -15.06
CA GLU A 99 6.47 -5.96 -16.14
C GLU A 99 5.14 -6.42 -15.52
N HIS A 100 4.04 -5.97 -16.12
CA HIS A 100 2.67 -6.18 -15.69
C HIS A 100 1.84 -6.69 -16.86
#